data_AF-A0A2E1S250-F1
#
_entry.id   AF-A0A2E1S250-F1
#
_cell.length_a   1.000
_cell.length_b   1.000
_cell.length_c   1.000
_cell.angle_alpha   90.00
_cell.angle_beta   90.00
_cell.angle_gamma   90.00
#
_symmetry.space_group_name_H-M   'P 1'
#
loop_
_entity.id
_entity.type
_entity.pdbx_description
1 polymer ?
#
loop_
_entity_poly.entity_id
_entity_poly.type
_entity_poly.pdbx_seq_one_letter_code
_entity_poly.pdbx_strand_id
1 'polypeptide(L)' 'SNVFRTTSQNINYELGLGFDFYLFYFKFSPSLRGIFSMQNEMIPDSNPESPWTGKINNMFSRGVALIITFE' A
#
# COMPACT_ATOMS: atom_id res chain seq x y z
N SER A 1 25.92 -6.59 -9.24
CA SER A 1 25.37 -5.38 -8.59
C SER A 1 24.64 -5.82 -7.34
N ASN A 2 25.05 -5.34 -6.16
CA ASN A 2 24.44 -5.69 -4.87
C ASN A 2 23.29 -4.73 -4.55
N VAL A 3 22.20 -4.78 -5.33
CA VAL A 3 21.11 -3.81 -5.19
C VAL A 3 19.77 -4.54 -5.22
N PHE A 4 18.96 -4.29 -4.20
CA PHE A 4 17.56 -4.73 -4.16
C PHE A 4 16.73 -3.95 -5.19
N ARG A 5 15.94 -4.65 -6.01
CA ARG A 5 15.17 -4.06 -7.11
C ARG A 5 13.69 -4.34 -6.94
N THR A 6 12.88 -3.31 -7.18
CA THR A 6 11.42 -3.38 -7.17
C THR A 6 10.86 -2.94 -8.51
N THR A 7 9.70 -3.48 -8.87
CA THR A 7 8.95 -3.10 -10.08
C THR A 7 8.33 -1.73 -9.87
N SER A 8 8.62 -0.80 -10.77
CA SER A 8 7.91 0.48 -10.86
C SER A 8 6.55 0.29 -11.55
N GLN A 9 5.51 0.98 -11.07
CA GLN A 9 4.13 0.92 -11.61
C GLN A 9 3.39 -0.41 -11.36
N ASN A 10 3.20 -0.79 -10.10
CA ASN A 10 2.33 -1.93 -9.74
C ASN A 10 0.86 -1.52 -9.67
N ILE A 11 -0.02 -2.46 -10.01
CA ILE A 11 -1.46 -2.29 -9.87
C ILE A 11 -1.84 -2.45 -8.40
N ASN A 12 -2.35 -1.38 -7.81
CA ASN A 12 -2.84 -1.34 -6.44
C ASN A 12 -4.37 -1.24 -6.46
N TYR A 13 -5.03 -1.96 -5.54
CA TYR A 13 -6.45 -1.75 -5.27
C TYR A 13 -6.62 -0.91 -4.02
N GLU A 14 -7.69 -0.12 -4.03
CA GLU A 14 -8.05 0.76 -2.94
C GLU A 14 -9.43 0.42 -2.42
N LEU A 15 -9.56 0.37 -1.09
CA LEU A 15 -10.83 0.20 -0.39
C LEU A 15 -11.05 1.39 0.55
N GLY A 16 -12.09 2.17 0.31
CA GLY A 16 -12.48 3.31 1.13
C GLY A 16 -13.74 3.03 1.95
N LEU A 17 -13.73 3.41 3.22
CA LEU A 17 -14.90 3.47 4.10
C LEU A 17 -14.96 4.86 4.73
N GLY A 18 -16.09 5.54 4.62
CA GLY A 18 -16.29 6.89 5.15
C GLY A 18 -17.58 6.98 5.95
N PHE A 19 -17.57 7.84 6.97
CA PHE A 19 -18.74 8.17 7.77
C PHE A 19 -18.88 9.69 7.84
N ASP A 20 -20.10 10.18 7.76
CA ASP A 20 -20.40 11.60 7.93
C ASP A 20 -21.19 11.82 9.23
N PHE A 21 -20.62 12.59 10.14
CA PHE A 21 -21.27 13.03 11.36
C PHE A 21 -21.68 14.49 11.20
N TYR A 22 -22.96 14.75 11.37
CA TYR A 22 -23.51 16.10 11.38
C TYR A 22 -23.64 16.56 12.84
N LEU A 23 -22.80 17.52 13.25
CA LEU A 23 -22.88 18.15 14.56
C LEU A 23 -23.40 19.60 14.42
N PHE A 24 -23.85 20.19 15.52
CA PHE A 24 -24.44 21.54 15.53
C PHE A 24 -23.51 22.63 15.00
N TYR A 25 -22.20 22.45 15.13
CA TYR A 25 -21.20 23.47 14.80
C TYR A 25 -20.33 23.12 13.59
N PHE A 26 -20.22 21.84 13.24
CA PHE A 26 -19.37 21.36 12.15
C PHE A 26 -19.83 19.98 11.68
N LYS A 27 -19.47 19.64 10.46
CA LYS A 27 -19.56 18.29 9.90
C LYS A 27 -18.20 17.62 10.04
N PHE A 28 -18.22 16.41 10.56
CA PHE A 28 -17.03 15.59 10.75
C PHE A 28 -17.10 14.39 9.81
N SER A 29 -16.17 14.33 8.85
CA SER A 29 -16.16 13.32 7.79
C SER A 29 -14.86 12.50 7.82
N PRO A 30 -14.67 11.61 8.80
CA PRO A 30 -13.56 10.67 8.79
C PRO A 30 -13.72 9.66 7.66
N SER A 31 -12.61 9.36 6.99
CA SER A 31 -12.53 8.26 6.04
C SER A 31 -11.27 7.43 6.24
N LEU A 32 -11.43 6.12 6.10
CA LEU A 32 -10.38 5.13 6.14
C LEU A 32 -10.17 4.58 4.73
N ARG A 33 -8.95 4.66 4.23
CA ARG A 33 -8.57 4.20 2.89
C ARG A 33 -7.47 3.16 3.00
N GLY A 34 -7.78 1.91 2.69
CA GLY A 34 -6.79 0.85 2.53
C GLY A 34 -6.27 0.82 1.10
N ILE A 35 -4.95 0.71 0.92
CA ILE A 35 -4.28 0.57 -0.37
C ILE A 35 -3.47 -0.72 -0.32
N PHE A 36 -3.61 -1.57 -1.32
CA PHE A 36 -3.00 -2.89 -1.32
C PHE A 36 -2.49 -3.23 -2.71
N SER A 37 -1.28 -3.76 -2.79
CA SER A 37 -0.69 -4.22 -4.05
C SER A 37 -1.24 -5.59 -4.44
N MET A 38 -1.64 -5.75 -5.70
CA MET A 38 -2.16 -7.01 -6.24
C MET A 38 -1.07 -7.93 -6.78
N GLN A 39 0.12 -7.40 -7.03
CA GLN A 39 1.17 -8.09 -7.78
C GLN A 39 2.45 -8.16 -6.96
N ASN A 40 3.30 -9.12 -7.29
CA ASN A 40 4.62 -9.20 -6.69
C ASN A 40 5.47 -8.03 -7.19
N GLU A 41 5.88 -7.17 -6.28
CA GLU A 41 6.62 -5.94 -6.56
C GLU A 41 8.13 -6.17 -6.57
N MET A 42 8.60 -7.37 -6.20
CA MET A 42 10.02 -7.70 -6.19
C MET A 42 10.49 -8.17 -7.57
N ILE A 43 11.62 -7.63 -8.03
CA ILE A 43 12.32 -8.15 -9.21
C ILE A 43 13.35 -9.18 -8.72
N PRO A 44 13.20 -10.48 -9.04
CA PRO A 44 14.16 -11.49 -8.60
C PRO A 44 15.50 -11.31 -9.30
N ASP A 45 16.58 -11.55 -8.57
CA ASP A 45 17.91 -11.65 -9.16
C ASP A 45 18.07 -12.96 -9.96
N SER A 46 18.96 -12.94 -10.95
CA SER A 46 19.22 -14.10 -11.81
C SER A 46 19.94 -15.25 -11.10
N ASN A 47 20.55 -14.99 -9.94
CA ASN A 47 21.21 -16.02 -9.13
C ASN A 47 20.26 -16.52 -8.02
N PRO A 48 19.93 -17.83 -7.99
CA PRO A 48 19.13 -18.44 -6.92
C PRO A 48 19.69 -18.24 -5.51
N GLU A 49 21.01 -18.10 -5.34
CA GLU A 49 21.66 -17.86 -4.04
C GLU A 49 21.88 -16.36 -3.74
N SER A 50 21.16 -15.46 -4.42
CA SER A 50 21.27 -14.02 -4.12
C SER A 50 20.90 -13.73 -2.66
N PRO A 51 21.75 -13.01 -1.89
CA PRO A 51 21.45 -12.65 -0.51
C PRO A 51 20.28 -11.66 -0.38
N TRP A 52 19.86 -11.02 -1.48
CA TRP A 52 18.84 -9.97 -1.48
C TRP A 52 17.43 -10.47 -1.83
N THR A 53 17.32 -11.37 -2.82
CA THR A 53 16.01 -11.86 -3.30
C THR A 53 15.84 -13.37 -3.16
N GLY A 54 16.92 -14.15 -2.94
CA GLY A 54 16.87 -15.62 -3.00
C GLY A 54 16.03 -16.28 -1.91
N LYS A 55 15.79 -15.59 -0.77
CA LYS A 55 14.96 -16.09 0.33
C LYS A 55 13.56 -15.49 0.37
N ILE A 56 13.22 -14.60 -0.56
CA ILE A 56 11.93 -13.90 -0.59
C ILE A 56 11.11 -14.49 -1.74
N ASN A 57 9.95 -15.06 -1.44
CA ASN A 57 9.08 -15.65 -2.46
C ASN A 57 8.27 -14.56 -3.20
N ASN A 58 7.61 -13.67 -2.45
CA ASN A 58 6.84 -12.56 -3.00
C ASN A 58 6.90 -11.35 -2.06
N MET A 59 6.78 -10.15 -2.64
CA MET A 59 6.67 -8.88 -1.92
C MET A 59 5.41 -8.15 -2.36
N PHE A 60 4.58 -7.77 -1.38
CA PHE A 60 3.33 -7.03 -1.61
C PHE A 60 3.26 -5.83 -0.66
N SER A 61 3.18 -4.61 -1.20
CA SER A 61 2.94 -3.41 -0.39
C SER A 61 1.49 -3.30 0.07
N ARG A 62 1.30 -2.82 1.30
CA ARG A 62 -0.01 -2.57 1.91
C ARG A 62 0.09 -1.29 2.73
N GLY A 63 -0.97 -0.49 2.72
CA GLY A 63 -1.04 0.76 3.46
C GLY A 63 -2.46 1.06 3.89
N VAL A 64 -2.60 1.80 4.98
CA VAL A 64 -3.88 2.32 5.45
C VAL A 64 -3.69 3.80 5.74
N ALA A 65 -4.57 4.63 5.19
CA ALA A 65 -4.61 6.05 5.41
C ALA A 65 -5.90 6.42 6.16
N LEU A 66 -5.75 7.19 7.22
CA LEU A 66 -6.86 7.84 7.93
C LEU A 66 -6.91 9.30 7.49
N ILE A 67 -8.00 9.70 6.85
CA ILE A 67 -8.26 11.08 6.42
C ILE A 67 -9.34 11.64 7.33
N ILE A 68 -9.05 12.79 7.92
CA ILE A 68 -9.91 13.44 8.90
C ILE A 68 -10.26 14.82 8.34
N THR A 69 -11.54 15.03 8.01
CA THR A 69 -12.03 16.29 7.45
C THR A 69 -13.04 16.94 8.41
N PHE A 70 -12.91 18.25 8.60
CA PHE A 70 -13.84 19.09 9.36
C PHE A 70 -14.37 20.18 8.42
N GLU A 71 -15.69 20.26 8.29
CA GLU A 71 -16.41 21.21 7.44
C GLU A 71 -17.40 22.06 8.26
#